data_AF-B5DI08-F1
#
_entry.id   AF-B5DI08-F1
#
_cell.length_a   1.000
_cell.length_b   1.000
_cell.length_c   1.000
_cell.angle_alpha   90.00
_cell.angle_beta   90.00
_cell.angle_gamma   90.00
#
_symmetry.space_group_name_H-M   'P 1'
#
loop_
_entity.id
_entity.type
_entity.pdbx_description
1 polymer ?
#
loop_
_entity_poly.entity_id
_entity_poly.type
_entity_poly.pdbx_seq_one_letter_code
_entity_poly.pdbx_strand_id
1 'polypeptide(L)'
;MNFYQSAYDLKFFNFTAEQISSEREHLVHNLISKAIENAIQKIETPATSALLGAQKDAVISRVEAATKKNMQSLRLLDKKYFHIPSHVLQVEDFHLEHQPTPLEEEKKNNELEHLKLRFRQNLITLAKVEAEGNHYASVAKIAQEETDIHKQVYKDCKCIKLSMMAEVASLVATMSD
;
A
#
# COMPACT_ATOMS: atom_id res chain seq x y z
N MET A 1 33.83 -7.83 -0.75
CA MET A 1 32.51 -7.55 -1.35
C MET A 1 31.88 -6.40 -0.59
N ASN A 2 31.15 -5.51 -1.26
CA ASN A 2 30.35 -4.50 -0.59
C ASN A 2 29.15 -5.20 0.07
N PHE A 3 28.93 -4.98 1.38
CA PHE A 3 27.85 -5.61 2.14
C PHE A 3 26.48 -5.34 1.49
N TYR A 4 26.23 -4.11 1.05
CA TYR A 4 24.96 -3.72 0.42
C TYR A 4 24.70 -4.48 -0.88
N GLN A 5 25.76 -4.75 -1.65
CA GLN A 5 25.64 -5.44 -2.92
C GLN A 5 25.40 -6.94 -2.71
N SER A 6 26.06 -7.54 -1.72
CA SER A 6 25.77 -8.92 -1.31
C SER A 6 24.34 -9.07 -0.79
N ALA A 7 23.84 -8.10 -0.02
CA ALA A 7 22.44 -8.09 0.43
C ALA A 7 21.46 -7.94 -0.74
N TYR A 8 21.82 -7.17 -1.77
CA TYR A 8 21.02 -7.03 -2.98
C TYR A 8 20.93 -8.34 -3.75
N ASP A 9 22.08 -8.96 -3.99
CA ASP A 9 22.18 -10.26 -4.65
C ASP A 9 21.41 -11.33 -3.86
N LEU A 10 21.52 -11.32 -2.52
CA LEU A 10 20.83 -12.25 -1.63
C LEU A 10 19.30 -12.11 -1.72
N LYS A 11 18.76 -10.89 -1.80
CA LYS A 11 17.30 -10.69 -1.93
C LYS A 11 16.72 -11.34 -3.18
N PHE A 12 17.46 -11.30 -4.29
CA PHE A 12 16.99 -11.84 -5.56
C PHE A 12 17.22 -13.35 -5.68
N PHE A 13 18.42 -13.82 -5.33
CA PHE A 13 18.79 -15.23 -5.49
C PHE A 13 18.38 -16.11 -4.30
N ASN A 14 18.12 -15.53 -3.12
CA ASN A 14 17.91 -16.21 -1.83
C ASN A 14 19.11 -17.03 -1.31
N PHE A 15 20.27 -16.90 -1.95
CA PHE A 15 21.54 -17.45 -1.48
C PHE A 15 22.69 -16.54 -1.92
N THR A 16 23.85 -16.69 -1.29
CA THR A 16 25.06 -15.97 -1.72
C THR A 16 25.90 -16.83 -2.67
N ALA A 17 26.66 -16.18 -3.54
CA ALA A 17 27.64 -16.85 -4.40
C ALA A 17 28.64 -17.72 -3.58
N GLU A 18 28.94 -17.29 -2.35
CA GLU A 18 29.84 -17.99 -1.44
C GLU A 18 29.18 -19.24 -0.84
N GLN A 19 27.89 -19.17 -0.51
CA GLN A 19 27.11 -20.31 -0.02
C GLN A 19 27.04 -21.41 -1.09
N ILE A 20 26.63 -21.09 -2.32
CA ILE A 20 26.50 -22.10 -3.38
C ILE A 20 27.86 -22.70 -3.77
N SER A 21 28.93 -21.90 -3.75
CA SER A 21 30.30 -22.39 -3.93
C SER A 21 30.69 -23.40 -2.86
N SER A 22 30.38 -23.12 -1.59
CA SER A 22 30.68 -24.00 -0.45
C SER A 22 29.86 -25.30 -0.51
N GLU A 23 28.56 -25.20 -0.78
CA GLU A 23 27.68 -26.36 -0.93
C GLU A 23 28.13 -27.28 -2.05
N ARG A 24 28.53 -26.72 -3.20
CA ARG A 24 29.08 -27.49 -4.32
C ARG A 24 30.37 -28.21 -3.93
N GLU A 25 31.30 -27.53 -3.26
CA GLU A 25 32.56 -28.16 -2.83
C GLU A 25 32.31 -29.31 -1.85
N HIS A 26 31.40 -29.12 -0.91
CA HIS A 26 30.99 -30.17 0.00
C HIS A 26 30.35 -31.36 -0.75
N LEU A 27 29.52 -31.10 -1.75
CA LEU A 27 28.93 -32.14 -2.59
C LEU A 27 29.99 -32.90 -3.38
N VAL A 28 30.96 -32.20 -3.98
CA VAL A 28 32.09 -32.82 -4.69
C VAL A 28 32.92 -33.69 -3.76
N HIS A 29 33.25 -33.20 -2.57
CA HIS A 29 33.95 -33.98 -1.54
C HIS A 29 33.19 -35.28 -1.21
N ASN A 30 31.88 -35.17 -0.96
CA ASN A 30 31.04 -36.32 -0.65
C ASN A 30 31.00 -37.35 -1.80
N LEU A 31 30.96 -36.89 -3.05
CA LEU A 31 31.00 -37.77 -4.22
C LEU A 31 32.34 -38.49 -4.34
N ILE A 32 33.46 -37.78 -4.16
CA ILE A 32 34.81 -38.36 -4.19
C ILE A 32 34.95 -39.42 -3.09
N SER A 33 34.56 -39.07 -1.86
CA SER A 33 34.63 -39.97 -0.71
C SER A 33 33.80 -41.24 -0.93
N LYS A 34 32.58 -41.13 -1.47
CA LYS A 34 31.74 -42.28 -1.83
C LYS A 34 32.32 -43.11 -2.97
N ALA A 35 32.90 -42.47 -3.99
CA ALA A 35 33.49 -43.17 -5.12
C ALA A 35 34.71 -44.01 -4.69
N ILE A 36 35.56 -43.45 -3.82
CA ILE A 36 36.73 -44.15 -3.28
C ILE A 36 36.28 -45.28 -2.35
N GLU A 37 35.31 -45.04 -1.47
CA GLU A 37 34.73 -46.08 -0.61
C GLU A 37 34.20 -47.25 -1.42
N ASN A 38 33.39 -46.98 -2.46
CA ASN A 38 32.87 -48.00 -3.36
C ASN A 38 33.97 -48.75 -4.11
N ALA A 39 35.08 -48.08 -4.44
CA ALA A 39 36.22 -48.72 -5.08
C ALA A 39 36.95 -49.66 -4.10
N ILE A 40 37.15 -49.23 -2.85
CA ILE A 40 37.74 -50.05 -1.78
C ILE A 40 36.88 -51.29 -1.52
N GLN A 41 35.57 -51.14 -1.35
CA GLN A 41 34.64 -52.26 -1.12
C GLN A 41 34.66 -53.31 -2.23
N LYS A 42 34.99 -52.93 -3.47
CA LYS A 42 35.09 -53.88 -4.60
C LYS A 42 36.39 -54.68 -4.63
N ILE A 43 37.46 -54.18 -4.01
CA ILE A 43 38.79 -54.78 -4.07
C ILE A 43 39.27 -55.31 -2.71
N GLU A 44 38.59 -54.96 -1.63
CA GLU A 44 39.03 -55.32 -0.29
C GLU A 44 38.93 -56.82 -0.03
N THR A 45 39.89 -57.29 0.75
CA THR A 45 39.90 -58.63 1.35
C THR A 45 40.09 -58.46 2.86
N PRO A 46 39.76 -59.47 3.69
CA PRO A 46 39.94 -59.38 5.14
C PRO A 46 41.36 -59.00 5.58
N ALA A 47 42.38 -59.33 4.77
CA ALA A 47 43.77 -58.99 5.04
C ALA A 47 44.15 -57.55 4.62
N THR A 48 43.40 -56.92 3.71
CA THR A 48 43.75 -55.63 3.08
C THR A 48 42.83 -54.47 3.47
N SER A 49 41.64 -54.76 4.00
CA SER A 49 40.63 -53.74 4.36
C SER A 49 41.17 -52.64 5.29
N ALA A 50 41.91 -53.01 6.34
CA ALA A 50 42.52 -52.04 7.27
C ALA A 50 43.57 -51.13 6.59
N LEU A 51 44.36 -51.67 5.65
CA LEU A 51 45.40 -50.91 4.94
C LEU A 51 44.76 -49.96 3.92
N LEU A 52 43.74 -50.41 3.19
CA LEU A 52 43.00 -49.58 2.24
C LEU A 52 42.22 -48.46 2.94
N GLY A 53 41.62 -48.74 4.10
CA GLY A 53 40.98 -47.73 4.95
C GLY A 53 41.95 -46.64 5.41
N ALA A 54 43.17 -47.02 5.82
CA ALA A 54 44.19 -46.06 6.23
C ALA A 54 44.71 -45.17 5.08
N GLN A 55 44.68 -45.65 3.83
CA GLN A 55 45.10 -44.88 2.65
C GLN A 55 43.99 -44.03 2.04
N LYS A 56 42.72 -44.30 2.39
CA LYS A 56 41.55 -43.60 1.86
C LYS A 56 41.68 -42.08 1.96
N ASP A 57 41.97 -41.57 3.16
CA ASP A 57 42.05 -40.13 3.41
C ASP A 57 43.20 -39.49 2.62
N ALA A 58 44.33 -40.18 2.50
CA ALA A 58 45.46 -39.71 1.68
C ALA A 58 45.10 -39.62 0.19
N VAL A 59 44.31 -40.56 -0.33
CA VAL A 59 43.81 -40.51 -1.71
C VAL A 59 42.81 -39.37 -1.88
N ILE A 60 41.86 -39.21 -0.97
CA ILE A 60 40.88 -38.09 -0.98
C ILE A 60 41.63 -36.75 -1.04
N SER A 61 42.58 -36.51 -0.13
CA SER A 61 43.35 -35.26 -0.10
C SER A 61 44.13 -35.00 -1.38
N ARG A 62 44.66 -36.04 -2.05
CA ARG A 62 45.34 -35.89 -3.34
C ARG A 62 44.36 -35.49 -4.45
N VAL A 63 43.18 -36.09 -4.48
CA VAL A 63 42.13 -35.74 -5.46
C VAL A 63 41.65 -34.31 -5.24
N GLU A 64 41.45 -33.90 -4.00
CA GLU A 64 41.10 -32.51 -3.65
C GLU A 64 42.18 -31.53 -4.07
N ALA A 65 43.46 -31.85 -3.80
CA ALA A 65 44.58 -31.00 -4.21
C ALA A 65 44.65 -30.85 -5.75
N ALA A 66 44.40 -31.93 -6.49
CA ALA A 66 44.36 -31.91 -7.95
C ALA A 66 43.18 -31.10 -8.51
N THR A 67 42.02 -31.11 -7.83
CA THR A 67 40.81 -30.41 -8.28
C THR A 67 40.70 -28.97 -7.78
N LYS A 68 41.52 -28.56 -6.80
CA LYS A 68 41.49 -27.24 -6.17
C LYS A 68 41.48 -26.06 -7.16
N LYS A 69 42.32 -26.11 -8.21
CA LYS A 69 42.39 -25.05 -9.23
C LYS A 69 41.05 -24.90 -9.96
N ASN A 70 40.43 -26.01 -10.34
CA ASN A 70 39.15 -25.99 -11.04
C ASN A 70 38.02 -25.51 -10.12
N MET A 71 38.03 -25.92 -8.85
CA MET A 71 37.08 -25.42 -7.85
C MET A 71 37.20 -23.90 -7.66
N GLN A 72 38.42 -23.36 -7.63
CA GLN A 72 38.63 -21.92 -7.58
C GLN A 72 38.08 -21.20 -8.82
N SER A 73 38.28 -21.75 -10.03
CA SER A 73 37.68 -21.19 -11.24
C SER A 73 36.16 -21.19 -11.19
N LEU A 74 35.54 -22.24 -10.65
CA LEU A 74 34.09 -22.29 -10.45
C LEU A 74 33.60 -21.25 -9.44
N ARG A 75 34.34 -21.00 -8.34
CA ARG A 75 34.02 -19.91 -7.41
C ARG A 75 34.00 -18.54 -8.09
N LEU A 76 34.90 -18.29 -9.04
CA LEU A 76 34.93 -17.04 -9.80
C LEU A 76 33.73 -16.93 -10.74
N LEU A 77 33.29 -18.04 -11.34
CA LEU A 77 32.08 -18.07 -12.16
C LEU A 77 30.83 -17.81 -11.32
N ASP A 78 30.71 -18.45 -10.16
CA ASP A 78 29.60 -18.20 -9.23
C ASP A 78 29.50 -16.72 -8.86
N LYS A 79 30.63 -16.09 -8.52
CA LYS A 79 30.68 -14.65 -8.23
C LYS A 79 30.30 -13.77 -9.42
N LYS A 80 30.48 -14.25 -10.65
CA LYS A 80 30.13 -13.51 -11.86
C LYS A 80 28.64 -13.65 -12.21
N TYR A 81 28.07 -14.84 -12.01
CA TYR A 81 26.69 -15.15 -12.44
C TYR A 81 25.66 -14.94 -11.34
N PHE A 82 26.01 -15.17 -10.07
CA PHE A 82 25.16 -14.87 -8.92
C PHE A 82 25.45 -13.46 -8.41
N HIS A 83 25.37 -12.51 -9.33
CA HIS A 83 25.63 -11.11 -9.09
C HIS A 83 24.72 -10.24 -9.93
N ILE A 84 24.09 -9.27 -9.28
CA ILE A 84 23.26 -8.26 -9.93
C ILE A 84 24.12 -7.01 -10.17
N PRO A 85 24.30 -6.61 -11.43
CA PRO A 85 25.02 -5.39 -11.73
C PRO A 85 24.37 -4.18 -11.07
N SER A 86 25.18 -3.23 -10.60
CA SER A 86 24.70 -2.04 -9.85
C SER A 86 23.76 -1.11 -10.63
N HIS A 87 23.68 -1.26 -11.95
CA HIS A 87 22.79 -0.49 -12.82
C HIS A 87 21.45 -1.19 -13.09
N VAL A 88 21.24 -2.39 -12.54
CA VAL A 88 20.02 -3.17 -12.69
C VAL A 88 19.21 -3.07 -11.41
N LEU A 89 18.01 -2.52 -11.51
CA LEU A 89 17.02 -2.52 -10.45
C LEU A 89 16.20 -3.81 -10.48
N GLN A 90 15.98 -4.40 -9.30
CA GLN A 90 15.05 -5.51 -9.09
C GLN A 90 13.61 -5.00 -9.21
N VAL A 91 12.70 -5.87 -9.63
CA VAL A 91 11.27 -5.54 -9.82
C VAL A 91 10.65 -4.89 -8.59
N GLU A 92 11.02 -5.38 -7.40
CA GLU A 92 10.55 -4.84 -6.13
C GLU A 92 10.93 -3.38 -5.93
N ASP A 93 12.05 -2.93 -6.50
CA ASP A 93 12.59 -1.59 -6.34
C ASP A 93 12.19 -0.62 -7.47
N PHE A 94 11.35 -1.03 -8.42
CA PHE A 94 10.91 -0.12 -9.50
C PHE A 94 10.17 1.11 -8.97
N HIS A 95 9.52 1.00 -7.81
CA HIS A 95 8.90 2.14 -7.13
C HIS A 95 9.92 3.20 -6.69
N LEU A 96 11.20 2.83 -6.54
CA LEU A 96 12.29 3.76 -6.22
C LEU A 96 12.66 4.66 -7.41
N GLU A 97 12.44 4.23 -8.65
CA GLU A 97 12.67 5.08 -9.83
C GLU A 97 11.77 6.32 -9.84
N HIS A 98 10.65 6.27 -9.12
CA HIS A 98 9.66 7.34 -9.07
C HIS A 98 9.46 7.85 -7.64
N GLN A 99 10.47 7.70 -6.79
CA GLN A 99 10.42 8.25 -5.44
C GLN A 99 10.20 9.76 -5.51
N PRO A 100 9.08 10.26 -4.95
CA PRO A 100 8.85 11.70 -4.93
C PRO A 100 9.97 12.37 -4.15
N THR A 101 10.45 13.49 -4.65
CA THR A 101 11.43 14.29 -3.90
C THR A 101 10.81 14.79 -2.59
N PRO A 102 11.60 15.09 -1.55
CA PRO A 102 11.06 15.59 -0.27
C PRO A 102 10.16 16.82 -0.45
N LEU A 103 10.47 17.65 -1.45
CA LEU A 103 9.70 18.84 -1.80
C LEU A 103 8.36 18.49 -2.48
N GLU A 104 8.30 17.40 -3.25
CA GLU A 104 7.06 16.89 -3.82
C GLU A 104 6.18 16.21 -2.75
N GLU A 105 6.79 15.51 -1.80
CA GLU A 105 6.07 14.96 -0.64
C GLU A 105 5.46 16.07 0.22
N GLU A 106 6.22 17.14 0.49
CA GLU A 106 5.73 18.29 1.24
C GLU A 106 4.59 19.01 0.50
N LYS A 107 4.69 19.18 -0.82
CA LYS A 107 3.60 19.73 -1.64
C LYS A 107 2.34 18.88 -1.55
N LYS A 108 2.46 17.56 -1.72
CA LYS A 108 1.31 16.64 -1.58
C LYS A 108 0.69 16.71 -0.19
N ASN A 109 1.51 16.83 0.84
CA ASN A 109 1.03 16.94 2.21
C ASN A 109 0.28 18.26 2.45
N ASN A 110 0.79 19.38 1.92
CA ASN A 110 0.13 20.68 1.99
C ASN A 110 -1.21 20.69 1.22
N GLU A 111 -1.26 20.07 0.03
CA GLU A 111 -2.50 19.89 -0.72
C GLU A 111 -3.53 19.06 0.06
N LEU A 112 -3.07 18.00 0.73
CA LEU A 112 -3.91 17.13 1.55
C LEU A 112 -4.47 17.87 2.77
N GLU A 113 -3.66 18.68 3.46
CA GLU A 113 -4.14 19.52 4.56
C GLU A 113 -5.12 20.60 4.10
N HIS A 114 -4.85 21.24 2.97
CA HIS A 114 -5.80 22.18 2.36
C HIS A 114 -7.12 21.50 2.01
N LEU A 115 -7.08 20.28 1.47
CA LEU A 115 -8.29 19.52 1.13
C LEU A 115 -9.10 19.13 2.38
N LYS A 116 -8.43 18.75 3.48
CA LYS A 116 -9.08 18.49 4.77
C LYS A 116 -9.80 19.73 5.31
N LEU A 117 -9.16 20.89 5.25
CA LEU A 117 -9.77 22.15 5.68
C LEU A 117 -11.00 22.48 4.84
N ARG A 118 -10.88 22.38 3.51
CA ARG A 118 -12.01 22.61 2.59
C ARG A 118 -13.16 21.65 2.85
N PHE A 119 -12.87 20.37 3.10
CA PHE A 119 -13.88 19.37 3.40
C PHE A 119 -14.67 19.72 4.68
N ARG A 120 -13.98 20.16 5.74
CA ARG A 120 -14.62 20.61 6.98
C ARG A 120 -15.50 21.84 6.77
N GLN A 121 -15.01 22.82 6.01
CA GLN A 121 -15.80 24.01 5.66
C GLN A 121 -17.05 23.65 4.87
N ASN A 122 -16.93 22.75 3.89
CA ASN A 122 -18.08 22.29 3.10
C ASN A 122 -19.14 21.60 3.98
N LEU A 123 -18.73 20.79 4.96
CA LEU A 123 -19.67 20.16 5.89
C LEU A 123 -20.44 21.19 6.75
N ILE A 124 -19.74 22.21 7.26
CA ILE A 124 -20.38 23.28 8.03
C ILE A 124 -21.38 24.04 7.16
N THR A 125 -20.98 24.38 5.93
CA THR A 125 -21.85 25.08 4.99
C THR A 125 -23.06 24.24 4.62
N LEU A 126 -22.89 22.93 4.40
CA LEU A 126 -24.00 22.03 4.11
C LEU A 126 -25.03 22.03 5.25
N ALA A 127 -24.57 21.90 6.50
CA ALA A 127 -25.45 21.94 7.68
C ALA A 127 -26.19 23.28 7.80
N LYS A 128 -25.54 24.41 7.46
CA LYS A 128 -26.21 25.73 7.43
C LYS A 128 -27.29 25.80 6.36
N VAL A 129 -27.00 25.34 5.15
CA VAL A 129 -27.96 25.33 4.04
C VAL A 129 -29.18 24.47 4.37
N GLU A 130 -28.98 23.31 5.02
CA GLU A 130 -30.09 22.48 5.50
C GLU A 130 -30.93 23.18 6.57
N ALA A 131 -30.28 23.84 7.55
CA ALA A 131 -30.99 24.59 8.58
C ALA A 131 -31.78 25.77 8.00
N GLU A 132 -31.20 26.52 7.06
CA GLU A 132 -31.87 27.61 6.34
C GLU A 132 -33.04 27.07 5.51
N GLY A 133 -32.86 25.96 4.79
CA GLY A 133 -33.93 25.30 4.03
C GLY A 133 -35.11 24.91 4.90
N ASN A 134 -34.85 24.32 6.07
CA ASN A 134 -35.88 23.99 7.06
C ASN A 134 -36.57 25.24 7.60
N HIS A 135 -35.83 26.32 7.85
CA HIS A 135 -36.40 27.59 8.27
C HIS A 135 -37.33 28.17 7.21
N TYR A 136 -36.89 28.27 5.95
CA TYR A 136 -37.73 28.76 4.86
C TYR A 136 -38.97 27.90 4.62
N ALA A 137 -38.86 26.57 4.74
CA ALA A 137 -40.01 25.68 4.65
C ALA A 137 -41.07 25.97 5.73
N SER A 138 -40.64 26.27 6.96
CA SER A 138 -41.56 26.63 8.05
C SER A 138 -42.22 28.01 7.82
N VAL A 139 -41.47 29.01 7.36
CA VAL A 139 -42.00 30.33 7.02
C VAL A 139 -42.99 30.25 5.85
N ALA A 140 -42.68 29.46 4.82
CA ALA A 140 -43.57 29.26 3.67
C ALA A 140 -44.94 28.69 4.10
N LYS A 141 -44.95 27.77 5.08
CA LYS A 141 -46.19 27.24 5.64
C LYS A 141 -47.02 28.33 6.32
N ILE A 142 -46.40 29.17 7.15
CA ILE A 142 -47.07 30.29 7.85
C ILE A 142 -47.63 31.29 6.82
N ALA A 143 -46.84 31.67 5.81
CA ALA A 143 -47.28 32.60 4.77
C ALA A 143 -48.47 32.05 3.97
N GLN A 144 -48.52 30.72 3.75
CA GLN A 144 -49.65 30.08 3.10
C GLN A 144 -50.91 30.10 3.98
N GLU A 145 -50.77 29.81 5.29
CA GLU A 145 -51.87 29.93 6.27
C GLU A 145 -52.42 31.36 6.31
N GLU A 146 -51.55 32.38 6.35
CA GLU A 146 -51.95 33.79 6.29
C GLU A 146 -52.68 34.13 4.99
N THR A 147 -52.18 33.66 3.85
CA THR A 147 -52.81 33.85 2.55
C THR A 147 -54.22 33.23 2.52
N ASP A 148 -54.40 32.08 3.15
CA ASP A 148 -55.70 31.40 3.21
C ASP A 148 -56.66 32.09 4.20
N ILE A 149 -56.17 32.61 5.32
CA ILE A 149 -56.95 33.48 6.23
C ILE A 149 -57.39 34.74 5.49
N HIS A 150 -56.50 35.42 4.77
CA HIS A 150 -56.86 36.59 3.97
C HIS A 150 -57.94 36.26 2.93
N LYS A 151 -57.81 35.15 2.19
CA LYS A 151 -58.87 34.70 1.27
C LYS A 151 -60.19 34.47 1.98
N GLN A 152 -60.18 33.91 3.18
CA GLN A 152 -61.39 33.66 3.97
C GLN A 152 -62.03 34.98 4.44
N VAL A 153 -61.25 35.91 5.00
CA VAL A 153 -61.72 37.25 5.38
C VAL A 153 -62.33 37.99 4.19
N TYR A 154 -61.69 37.95 3.01
CA TYR A 154 -62.24 38.57 1.80
C TYR A 154 -63.57 37.93 1.36
N LYS A 155 -63.75 36.62 1.54
CA LYS A 155 -65.03 35.93 1.26
C LYS A 155 -66.09 36.34 2.27
N ASP A 156 -65.75 36.41 3.55
CA ASP A 156 -66.70 36.75 4.62
C ASP A 156 -67.11 38.23 4.59
N CYS A 157 -66.18 39.13 4.25
CA CYS A 157 -66.49 40.55 4.01
C CYS A 157 -67.36 40.79 2.76
N LYS A 158 -67.34 39.90 1.76
CA LYS A 158 -68.32 39.92 0.65
C LYS A 158 -69.74 39.56 1.11
N CYS A 159 -69.88 38.79 2.18
CA CYS A 159 -71.17 38.43 2.78
C CYS A 159 -71.72 39.53 3.70
N ILE A 160 -70.86 40.41 4.22
CA ILE A 160 -71.30 41.62 4.92
C ILE A 160 -71.69 42.63 3.85
N LYS A 161 -72.99 42.92 3.75
CA LYS A 161 -73.48 44.06 2.96
C LYS A 161 -72.80 45.33 3.49
N LEU A 162 -71.76 45.80 2.80
CA LEU A 162 -71.11 47.10 3.04
C LEU A 162 -72.13 48.25 3.10
N SER A 163 -73.31 48.08 2.47
CA SER A 163 -74.42 49.02 2.57
C SER A 163 -74.97 49.16 4.00
N MET A 164 -75.00 48.11 4.82
CA MET A 164 -75.46 48.22 6.22
C MET A 164 -74.43 48.89 7.13
N MET A 165 -73.13 48.69 6.87
CA MET A 165 -72.07 49.38 7.61
C MET A 165 -72.01 50.88 7.27
N ALA A 166 -72.24 51.23 5.99
CA ALA A 166 -72.37 52.63 5.56
C ALA A 166 -73.61 53.32 6.16
N GLU A 167 -74.75 52.61 6.24
CA GLU A 167 -75.96 53.12 6.91
C GLU A 167 -75.73 53.36 8.41
N VAL A 168 -75.13 52.40 9.12
CA VAL A 168 -74.85 52.55 10.56
C VAL A 168 -73.84 53.68 10.82
N ALA A 169 -72.79 53.81 10.00
CA ALA A 169 -71.84 54.92 10.11
C ALA A 169 -72.50 56.28 9.81
N SER A 170 -73.42 56.34 8.84
CA SER A 170 -74.20 57.56 8.57
C SER A 170 -75.16 57.91 9.70
N LEU A 171 -75.78 56.92 10.35
CA LEU A 171 -76.70 57.12 11.47
C LEU A 171 -75.97 57.67 12.71
N VAL A 172 -74.78 57.14 13.01
CA VAL A 172 -73.94 57.61 14.12
C VAL A 172 -73.42 59.03 13.87
N ALA A 173 -73.11 59.38 12.61
CA ALA A 173 -72.72 60.74 12.24
C ALA A 173 -73.88 61.74 12.41
N THR A 174 -75.12 61.34 12.15
CA THR A 174 -76.31 62.20 12.31
C THR A 174 -76.84 62.31 13.75
N MET A 175 -76.33 61.51 14.70
CA MET A 175 -76.71 61.59 16.12
C MET A 175 -75.71 62.40 16.97
N SER A 176 -74.65 62.95 16.37
CA SER A 176 -73.64 63.78 17.06
C SER A 176 -73.76 65.29 16.78
N ASP A 177 -74.87 65.71 16.15
CA ASP A 177 -75.36 67.11 16.08
C ASP A 177 -76.66 67.22 16.90
#